data_AF-A0A4R2JKT8-F1
#
_entry.id   AF-A0A4R2JKT8-F1
#
_cell.length_a   1.000
_cell.length_b   1.000
_cell.length_c   1.000
_cell.angle_alpha   90.00
_cell.angle_beta   90.00
_cell.angle_gamma   90.00
#
_symmetry.space_group_name_H-M   'P 1'
#
loop_
_entity.id
_entity.type
_entity.pdbx_description
1 polymer ?
#
loop_
_entity_poly.entity_id
_entity_poly.type
_entity_poly.pdbx_seq_one_letter_code
_entity_poly.pdbx_strand_id
1 'polypeptide(L)'
;MRWLRRRSEPVAGPDPAALAVEFWQGWTDLLPSVSAALGDAEPNRVENDLCDLVARLHPDLHFALERGQRAIYALVVSGQEDPELRPFTDAWIEAAPPENAIWEYHDSVLLVL
;
A
#
# COMPACT_ATOMS: atom_id res chain seq x y z
N MET A 1 9.99 -39.49 -26.12
CA MET A 1 10.88 -38.78 -25.16
C MET A 1 10.04 -37.77 -24.39
N ARG A 2 9.98 -37.90 -23.07
CA ARG A 2 9.13 -37.08 -22.19
C ARG A 2 9.92 -35.85 -21.79
N TRP A 3 9.52 -34.68 -22.30
CA TRP A 3 10.06 -33.39 -21.89
C TRP A 3 9.67 -33.16 -20.44
N LEU A 4 10.59 -33.43 -19.51
CA LEU A 4 10.43 -33.03 -18.12
C LEU A 4 10.68 -31.52 -18.08
N ARG A 5 9.60 -30.74 -18.16
CA ARG A 5 9.65 -29.31 -17.81
C ARG A 5 10.12 -29.27 -16.37
N ARG A 6 11.41 -28.98 -16.15
CA ARG A 6 11.94 -28.64 -14.83
C ARG A 6 11.06 -27.49 -14.37
N ARG A 7 10.18 -27.74 -13.40
CA ARG A 7 9.51 -26.65 -12.68
C ARG A 7 10.67 -25.86 -12.11
N SER A 8 10.94 -24.67 -12.65
CA SER A 8 11.79 -23.70 -11.98
C SER A 8 11.19 -23.53 -10.60
N GLU A 9 11.91 -23.95 -9.56
CA GLU A 9 11.53 -23.64 -8.19
C GLU A 9 11.49 -22.11 -8.11
N PRO A 10 10.36 -21.49 -7.73
CA PRO A 10 10.35 -20.05 -7.56
C PRO A 10 11.39 -19.74 -6.48
N VAL A 11 12.44 -19.02 -6.86
CA VAL A 11 13.29 -18.32 -5.89
C VAL A 11 12.30 -17.52 -5.06
N ALA A 12 12.16 -17.84 -3.78
CA ALA A 12 11.18 -17.19 -2.91
C ALA A 12 11.53 -15.69 -2.91
N GLY A 13 10.78 -14.92 -3.70
CA GLY A 13 10.80 -13.48 -3.62
C GLY A 13 10.35 -13.04 -2.22
N PRO A 14 10.47 -11.74 -1.92
CA PRO A 14 9.91 -11.19 -0.68
C PRO A 14 8.45 -11.64 -0.50
N ASP A 15 8.10 -12.06 0.72
CA ASP A 15 6.73 -12.49 1.06
C ASP A 15 5.81 -11.26 1.16
N PRO A 16 4.85 -11.07 0.24
CA PRO A 16 3.98 -9.89 0.23
C PRO A 16 3.18 -9.74 1.53
N ALA A 17 2.78 -10.84 2.17
CA ALA A 17 2.00 -10.79 3.40
C ALA A 17 2.84 -10.26 4.58
N ALA A 18 4.09 -10.70 4.71
CA ALA A 18 5.01 -10.20 5.73
C ALA A 18 5.28 -8.69 5.55
N LEU A 19 5.55 -8.27 4.31
CA LEU A 19 5.80 -6.86 4.00
C LEU A 19 4.56 -5.97 4.21
N ALA A 20 3.36 -6.50 3.94
CA ALA A 20 2.12 -5.80 4.23
C ALA A 20 1.93 -5.56 5.74
N VAL A 21 2.24 -6.55 6.59
CA VAL A 21 2.20 -6.39 8.05
C VAL A 21 3.21 -5.32 8.50
N GLU A 22 4.43 -5.34 7.98
CA GLU A 22 5.45 -4.32 8.27
C GLU A 22 5.01 -2.92 7.83
N PHE A 23 4.37 -2.81 6.66
CA PHE A 23 3.77 -1.56 6.19
C PHE A 23 2.77 -1.02 7.21
N TRP A 24 1.81 -1.83 7.67
CA TRP A 24 0.75 -1.35 8.56
C TRP A 24 1.24 -1.01 9.97
N GLN A 25 2.30 -1.67 10.44
CA GLN A 25 3.01 -1.26 11.65
C GLN A 25 3.63 0.13 11.47
N GLY A 26 4.41 0.33 10.40
CA GLY A 26 5.02 1.63 10.11
C GLY A 26 3.99 2.74 9.85
N TRP A 27 2.86 2.41 9.21
CA TRP A 27 1.74 3.33 9.02
C TRP A 27 1.16 3.78 10.36
N THR A 28 0.96 2.85 11.30
CA THR A 28 0.44 3.17 12.64
C THR A 28 1.35 4.14 13.39
N ASP A 29 2.67 3.94 13.30
CA ASP A 29 3.66 4.84 13.90
C ASP A 29 3.69 6.23 13.22
N LEU A 30 3.49 6.27 11.89
CA LEU A 30 3.52 7.51 11.10
C LEU A 30 2.20 8.29 11.15
N LEU A 31 1.09 7.63 11.48
CA LEU A 31 -0.28 8.16 11.41
C LEU A 31 -0.50 9.50 12.15
N PRO A 32 0.06 9.73 13.35
CA PRO A 32 -0.06 11.02 14.03
C PRO A 32 0.56 12.17 13.21
N SER A 33 1.73 11.94 12.61
CA SER A 33 2.42 12.93 11.78
C SER A 33 1.65 13.20 10.49
N VAL A 34 1.11 12.15 9.84
CA VAL A 34 0.26 12.30 8.64
C VAL A 34 -0.98 13.11 8.97
N SER A 35 -1.65 12.80 10.08
CA SER A 35 -2.88 13.49 10.49
C SER A 35 -2.62 14.98 10.77
N ALA A 36 -1.50 15.32 11.42
CA ALA A 36 -1.09 16.70 11.65
C ALA A 36 -0.75 17.42 10.35
N ALA A 37 0.02 16.78 9.45
CA ALA A 37 0.37 17.31 8.14
C ALA A 37 -0.87 17.66 7.30
N LEU A 38 -1.87 16.77 7.27
CA LEU A 38 -3.13 17.00 6.57
C LEU A 38 -3.99 18.08 7.24
N GLY A 39 -4.03 18.12 8.57
CA GLY A 39 -4.78 19.14 9.33
C GLY A 39 -4.25 20.56 9.13
N ASP A 40 -2.94 20.72 8.99
CA ASP A 40 -2.26 22.00 8.75
C ASP A 40 -2.18 22.36 7.25
N ALA A 41 -2.68 21.51 6.35
CA ALA A 41 -2.54 21.63 4.90
C ALA A 41 -1.07 21.66 4.40
N GLU A 42 -0.20 20.88 5.03
CA GLU A 42 1.22 20.72 4.69
C GLU A 42 1.58 19.23 4.41
N PRO A 43 0.97 18.57 3.42
CA PRO A 43 1.17 17.14 3.16
C PRO A 43 2.63 16.79 2.80
N ASN A 44 3.37 17.72 2.20
CA ASN A 44 4.78 17.53 1.82
C ASN A 44 5.69 17.21 3.02
N ARG A 45 5.27 17.52 4.26
CA ARG A 45 6.05 17.21 5.47
C ARG A 45 6.23 15.72 5.71
N VAL A 46 5.33 14.87 5.19
CA VAL A 46 5.34 13.42 5.38
C VAL A 46 5.56 12.63 4.09
N GLU A 47 5.74 13.33 2.96
CA GLU A 47 5.83 12.70 1.64
C GLU A 47 7.02 11.73 1.54
N ASN A 48 8.19 12.14 2.03
CA ASN A 48 9.38 11.28 2.03
C ASN A 48 9.20 10.03 2.92
N ASP A 49 8.66 10.20 4.12
CA ASP A 49 8.43 9.08 5.04
C ASP A 49 7.42 8.08 4.46
N LEU A 50 6.37 8.57 3.78
CA LEU A 50 5.40 7.73 3.08
C LEU A 50 6.01 7.03 1.86
N CYS A 51 6.85 7.74 1.10
CA CYS A 51 7.57 7.15 -0.02
C CYS A 51 8.46 6.00 0.45
N ASP A 52 9.22 6.19 1.52
CA ASP A 52 10.07 5.15 2.11
C ASP A 52 9.24 3.98 2.66
N LEU A 53 8.08 4.26 3.27
CA LEU A 53 7.18 3.23 3.80
C LEU A 53 6.59 2.37 2.67
N VAL A 54 6.15 2.99 1.58
CA VAL A 54 5.60 2.29 0.40
C VAL A 54 6.69 1.51 -0.32
N ALA A 55 7.88 2.07 -0.48
CA ALA A 55 9.01 1.41 -1.13
C ALA A 55 9.48 0.15 -0.38
N ARG A 56 9.28 0.07 0.95
CA ARG A 56 9.51 -1.14 1.74
C ARG A 56 8.53 -2.28 1.42
N LEU A 57 7.29 -1.94 1.01
CA LEU A 57 6.33 -2.92 0.53
C LEU A 57 6.71 -3.38 -0.88
N HIS A 58 6.94 -2.44 -1.80
CA HIS A 58 7.53 -2.70 -3.11
C HIS A 58 7.98 -1.37 -3.75
N PRO A 59 9.17 -1.29 -4.37
CA PRO A 59 9.70 -0.03 -4.91
C PRO A 59 8.88 0.57 -6.07
N ASP A 60 8.17 -0.27 -6.83
CA ASP A 60 7.35 0.17 -7.96
C ASP A 60 5.88 0.47 -7.57
N LEU A 61 5.54 0.42 -6.29
CA LEU A 61 4.20 0.85 -5.83
C LEU A 61 4.12 2.36 -5.73
N HIS A 62 2.93 2.87 -6.03
CA HIS A 62 2.58 4.28 -5.89
C HIS A 62 1.59 4.48 -4.75
N PHE A 63 1.57 5.68 -4.18
CA PHE A 63 0.59 6.06 -3.17
C PHE A 63 -0.05 7.41 -3.45
N ALA A 64 -1.23 7.62 -2.86
CA ALA A 64 -1.90 8.91 -2.79
C ALA A 64 -2.64 9.06 -1.45
N LEU A 65 -2.69 10.30 -0.95
CA LEU A 65 -3.56 10.71 0.15
C LEU A 65 -4.71 11.54 -0.43
N GLU A 66 -5.91 10.98 -0.40
CA GLU A 66 -7.08 11.53 -1.07
C GLU A 66 -8.18 11.90 -0.06
N ARG A 67 -9.22 12.59 -0.55
CA ARG A 67 -10.48 12.70 0.18
C ARG A 67 -11.18 11.34 0.17
N GLY A 68 -11.56 10.84 1.35
CA GLY A 68 -12.32 9.60 1.46
C GLY A 68 -13.76 9.75 0.99
N GLN A 69 -14.37 8.62 0.61
CA GLN A 69 -15.78 8.54 0.25
C GLN A 69 -16.68 8.31 1.48
N ARG A 70 -16.24 7.42 2.37
CA ARG A 70 -16.91 7.04 3.63
C ARG A 70 -16.17 7.59 4.85
N ALA A 71 -14.89 7.87 4.70
CA ALA A 71 -14.04 8.49 5.70
C ALA A 71 -13.60 9.91 5.31
N ILE A 72 -12.94 10.63 6.22
CA ILE A 72 -12.38 11.95 5.92
C ILE A 72 -11.28 11.84 4.86
N TYR A 73 -10.36 10.89 5.04
CA TYR A 73 -9.19 10.66 4.19
C TYR A 73 -9.17 9.23 3.67
N ALA A 74 -8.56 9.06 2.50
CA ALA A 74 -8.25 7.76 1.93
C ALA A 74 -6.74 7.65 1.71
N LEU A 75 -6.15 6.52 2.09
CA LEU A 75 -4.82 6.12 1.63
C LEU A 75 -5.01 5.12 0.49
N VAL A 76 -4.46 5.46 -0.68
CA VAL A 76 -4.46 4.60 -1.86
C VAL A 76 -3.04 4.10 -2.06
N VAL A 77 -2.86 2.79 -2.20
CA VAL A 77 -1.60 2.17 -2.65
C VAL A 77 -1.91 1.37 -3.92
N SER A 78 -1.17 1.58 -5.00
CA SER A 78 -1.50 1.03 -6.31
C SER A 78 -0.28 0.59 -7.09
N GLY A 79 -0.40 -0.56 -7.76
CA GLY A 79 0.56 -1.04 -8.76
C GLY A 79 0.31 -0.55 -10.18
N GLN A 80 -0.57 0.45 -10.40
CA GLN A 80 -0.84 1.04 -11.73
C GLN A 80 -1.15 0.01 -12.82
N GLU A 81 -2.05 -0.94 -12.50
CA GLU A 81 -2.48 -2.05 -13.38
C GLU A 81 -1.39 -3.09 -13.72
N ASP A 82 -0.22 -3.04 -13.07
CA ASP A 82 0.81 -4.07 -13.21
C ASP A 82 0.39 -5.40 -12.53
N PRO A 83 0.22 -6.50 -13.29
CA PRO A 83 -0.14 -7.79 -12.72
C PRO A 83 0.94 -8.40 -11.81
N GLU A 84 2.21 -7.99 -11.94
CA GLU A 84 3.30 -8.44 -11.07
C GLU A 84 3.18 -7.84 -9.66
N LEU A 85 2.52 -6.68 -9.53
CA LEU A 85 2.32 -5.98 -8.26
C LEU A 85 1.04 -6.39 -7.52
N ARG A 86 0.12 -7.11 -8.19
CA ARG A 86 -1.16 -7.57 -7.60
C ARG A 86 -0.99 -8.33 -6.28
N PRO A 87 -0.03 -9.26 -6.13
CA PRO A 87 0.17 -9.95 -4.85
C PRO A 87 0.49 -9.01 -3.69
N PHE A 88 1.15 -7.88 -3.95
CA PHE A 88 1.49 -6.88 -2.93
C PHE A 88 0.30 -6.01 -2.56
N THR A 89 -0.47 -5.55 -3.54
CA THR A 89 -1.68 -4.74 -3.28
C THR A 89 -2.77 -5.57 -2.61
N ASP A 90 -2.96 -6.83 -3.02
CA ASP A 90 -3.93 -7.75 -2.41
C ASP A 90 -3.54 -8.06 -0.95
N ALA A 91 -2.27 -8.37 -0.68
CA ALA A 91 -1.78 -8.61 0.69
C ALA A 91 -1.87 -7.35 1.57
N TRP A 92 -1.60 -6.18 0.98
CA TRP A 92 -1.71 -4.90 1.66
C TRP A 92 -3.14 -4.63 2.14
N ILE A 93 -4.14 -4.78 1.28
CA ILE A 93 -5.53 -4.52 1.67
C ILE A 93 -6.06 -5.61 2.63
N GLU A 94 -5.63 -6.87 2.49
CA GLU A 94 -6.00 -7.95 3.41
C GLU A 94 -5.48 -7.70 4.83
N ALA A 95 -4.27 -7.15 4.96
CA ALA A 95 -3.64 -6.84 6.25
C ALA A 95 -4.11 -5.50 6.85
N ALA A 96 -4.97 -4.75 6.15
CA ALA A 96 -5.37 -3.41 6.57
C ALA A 96 -6.11 -3.41 7.91
N PRO A 97 -5.88 -2.38 8.76
CA PRO A 97 -6.71 -2.18 9.93
C PRO A 97 -8.15 -1.86 9.50
N PRO A 98 -9.14 -2.08 10.39
CA PRO A 98 -10.52 -1.70 10.11
C PRO A 98 -10.61 -0.21 9.74
N GLU A 99 -11.35 0.08 8.66
CA GLU A 99 -11.71 1.45 8.31
C GLU A 99 -12.48 2.12 9.46
N ASN A 100 -12.39 3.44 9.53
CA ASN A 100 -13.12 4.23 10.51
C ASN A 100 -13.55 5.58 9.93
N ALA A 101 -14.12 6.46 10.74
CA ALA A 101 -14.60 7.77 10.28
C ALA A 101 -13.49 8.68 9.70
N ILE A 102 -12.22 8.41 10.02
CA ILE A 102 -11.07 9.22 9.61
C ILE A 102 -10.40 8.61 8.38
N TRP A 103 -10.21 7.29 8.35
CA TRP A 103 -9.43 6.60 7.31
C TRP A 103 -10.19 5.45 6.64
N GLU A 104 -10.08 5.41 5.31
CA GLU A 104 -10.38 4.26 4.46
C GLU A 104 -9.18 3.94 3.55
N TYR A 105 -9.14 2.73 2.98
CA TYR A 105 -7.96 2.19 2.30
C TYR A 105 -8.35 1.55 0.96
N HIS A 106 -7.57 1.82 -0.09
CA HIS A 106 -7.83 1.28 -1.43
C HIS A 106 -6.54 0.79 -2.09
N ASP A 107 -6.61 -0.38 -2.72
CA ASP A 107 -5.48 -1.06 -3.38
C ASP A 107 -5.36 -0.71 -4.88
N SER A 108 -6.21 0.22 -5.34
CA SER A 108 -6.24 0.74 -6.69
C SER A 108 -6.88 2.13 -6.68
N VAL A 109 -6.51 2.97 -7.65
CA VAL A 109 -7.17 4.26 -7.85
C VAL A 109 -8.62 3.97 -8.20
N LEU A 110 -9.54 4.49 -7.39
CA LEU A 110 -10.96 4.50 -7.72
C LEU A 110 -11.14 5.36 -8.97
N LEU A 111 -11.35 4.70 -10.12
CA LEU A 111 -11.87 5.38 -11.30
C LEU A 111 -13.25 5.93 -10.95
N VAL A 112 -13.32 7.22 -10.63
CA VAL A 112 -14.58 7.94 -10.53
C VAL A 112 -15.13 8.03 -11.97
N LEU A 113 -16.17 7.24 -12.28
CA LEU A 113 -16.97 7.37 -13.51
C LEU A 113 -17.85 8.63 -13.46
#